data_AF-A0A1R1B387-F1
#
_entry.id   AF-A0A1R1B387-F1
#
_cell.length_a   1.000
_cell.length_b   1.000
_cell.length_c   1.000
_cell.angle_alpha   90.00
_cell.angle_beta   90.00
_cell.angle_gamma   90.00
#
_symmetry.space_group_name_H-M   'P 1'
#
loop_
_entity.id
_entity.type
_entity.pdbx_description
1 polymer ?
#
loop_
_entity_poly.entity_id
_entity_poly.type
_entity_poly.pdbx_seq_one_letter_code
_entity_poly.pdbx_strand_id
1 'polypeptide(L)'
;MEVSDLKRFKQKFTTVDYSIIAVAVLFFPLAIVLTAVRVLVTHRHNHCKGRNNRLFGWVLVITYGIFELLMILATIDDKDVDGLYSASIVWGVIILVPAIIMLLIAKKEDKKFNSLLQFYSNAIMKRGLVQIEYIAREARQTPAHAVRDITFMFERRMLPNGKLDNGVVIIPSLQRRTQSPFQGEFVSRSGQRMQYSLGEVAAEPAPLTRNEATPDPGPKSVECPGCGARSVVTHLEKKECEYCGTIIVA
;
A
#
# COMPACT_ATOMS: atom_id res chain seq x y z
N MET A 1 4.01 20.94 -16.71
CA MET A 1 4.15 19.62 -16.05
C MET A 1 2.80 19.29 -15.46
N GLU A 2 1.95 18.62 -16.26
CA GLU A 2 0.59 18.27 -15.86
C GLU A 2 0.63 17.38 -14.64
N VAL A 3 -0.20 17.70 -13.65
CA VAL A 3 -0.46 16.84 -12.50
C VAL A 3 -1.18 15.64 -13.06
N SER A 4 -0.41 14.60 -13.38
CA SER A 4 -0.90 13.29 -13.80
C SER A 4 -2.08 12.92 -12.92
N ASP A 5 -3.26 12.83 -13.54
CA ASP A 5 -4.50 12.38 -12.90
C ASP A 5 -4.17 11.12 -12.11
N LEU A 6 -4.21 11.24 -10.77
CA LEU A 6 -3.85 10.15 -9.89
C LEU A 6 -4.88 9.04 -10.15
N LYS A 7 -4.49 8.08 -10.98
CA LYS A 7 -5.37 7.03 -11.51
C LYS A 7 -6.08 6.39 -10.32
N ARG A 8 -7.41 6.43 -10.32
CA ARG A 8 -8.26 6.02 -9.20
C ARG A 8 -7.75 4.70 -8.61
N PHE A 9 -7.24 4.76 -7.39
CA PHE A 9 -6.62 3.60 -6.78
C PHE A 9 -7.69 2.55 -6.49
N LYS A 10 -7.54 1.37 -7.12
CA LYS A 10 -8.31 0.17 -6.81
C LYS A 10 -7.32 -0.97 -6.64
N GLN A 11 -7.07 -1.36 -5.39
CA GLN A 11 -6.16 -2.47 -5.10
C GLN A 11 -6.70 -3.73 -5.78
N LYS A 12 -5.90 -4.36 -6.65
CA LYS A 12 -6.26 -5.62 -7.29
C LYS A 12 -6.16 -6.77 -6.28
N PHE A 13 -6.89 -7.84 -6.54
CA PHE A 13 -6.71 -9.10 -5.82
C PHE A 13 -5.30 -9.65 -6.10
N THR A 14 -4.70 -10.19 -5.05
CA THR A 14 -3.42 -10.89 -5.07
C THR A 14 -3.64 -12.35 -5.44
N THR A 15 -2.57 -13.05 -5.79
CA THR A 15 -2.59 -14.50 -6.06
C THR A 15 -3.19 -15.27 -4.89
N VAL A 16 -2.91 -14.86 -3.65
CA VAL A 16 -3.47 -15.50 -2.45
C VAL A 16 -4.96 -15.21 -2.29
N ASP A 17 -5.45 -14.05 -2.73
CA ASP A 17 -6.90 -13.78 -2.72
C ASP A 17 -7.62 -14.71 -3.71
N TYR A 18 -7.02 -14.93 -4.89
CA TYR A 18 -7.55 -15.87 -5.89
C TYR A 18 -7.50 -17.32 -5.40
N SER A 19 -6.45 -17.72 -4.69
CA SER A 19 -6.39 -19.07 -4.11
C SER A 19 -7.47 -19.28 -3.04
N ILE A 20 -7.74 -18.26 -2.21
CA ILE A 20 -8.85 -18.33 -1.24
C ILE A 20 -10.20 -18.44 -1.95
N ILE A 21 -10.41 -17.71 -3.04
CA ILE A 21 -11.63 -17.82 -3.86
C ILE A 21 -11.75 -19.23 -4.46
N ALA A 22 -10.68 -19.81 -4.98
CA ALA A 22 -10.68 -21.18 -5.50
C ALA A 22 -11.00 -22.21 -4.41
N VAL A 23 -10.41 -22.06 -3.22
CA VAL A 23 -10.70 -22.90 -2.06
C VAL A 23 -12.15 -22.71 -1.60
N ALA A 24 -12.74 -21.52 -1.74
CA ALA A 24 -14.16 -21.29 -1.45
C ALA A 24 -15.09 -22.11 -2.32
N VAL A 25 -14.69 -22.37 -3.58
CA VAL A 25 -15.46 -23.21 -4.49
C VAL A 25 -15.34 -24.68 -4.16
N LEU A 26 -14.15 -25.14 -3.77
CA LEU A 26 -13.87 -26.57 -3.58
C LEU A 26 -14.12 -27.08 -2.15
N PHE A 27 -13.90 -26.23 -1.14
CA PHE A 27 -13.88 -26.59 0.27
C PHE A 27 -14.70 -25.60 1.11
N PHE A 28 -15.95 -25.36 0.72
CA PHE A 28 -16.90 -24.72 1.63
C PHE A 28 -17.08 -25.62 2.88
N PRO A 29 -16.96 -25.15 4.14
CA PRO A 29 -16.88 -23.77 4.65
C PRO A 29 -15.47 -23.23 5.00
N LEU A 30 -14.41 -23.99 4.73
CA LEU A 30 -13.03 -23.67 5.14
C LEU A 30 -12.57 -22.28 4.65
N ALA A 31 -13.01 -21.86 3.47
CA ALA A 31 -12.64 -20.56 2.91
C ALA A 31 -13.13 -19.36 3.74
N ILE A 32 -14.25 -19.48 4.47
CA ILE A 32 -14.70 -18.40 5.37
C ILE A 32 -13.66 -18.19 6.48
N VAL A 33 -13.18 -19.28 7.08
CA VAL A 33 -12.16 -19.24 8.14
C VAL A 33 -10.86 -18.67 7.60
N LEU A 34 -10.38 -19.13 6.44
CA LEU A 34 -9.16 -18.61 5.81
C LEU A 34 -9.28 -17.12 5.50
N THR A 35 -10.44 -16.68 5.02
CA THR A 35 -10.69 -15.26 4.77
C THR A 35 -10.70 -14.47 6.07
N ALA A 36 -11.36 -14.95 7.10
CA ALA A 36 -11.39 -14.29 8.41
C ALA A 36 -9.98 -14.11 9.00
N VAL A 37 -9.16 -15.17 9.01
CA VAL A 37 -7.77 -15.12 9.47
C VAL A 37 -6.97 -14.09 8.68
N ARG A 38 -7.08 -14.11 7.35
CA ARG A 38 -6.39 -13.14 6.48
C ARG A 38 -6.82 -11.71 6.78
N VAL A 39 -8.12 -11.46 6.93
CA VAL A 39 -8.65 -10.13 7.24
C VAL A 39 -8.11 -9.64 8.59
N LEU A 40 -8.12 -10.49 9.62
CA LEU A 40 -7.60 -10.14 10.95
C LEU A 40 -6.11 -9.75 10.90
N VAL A 41 -5.28 -10.54 10.20
CA VAL A 41 -3.83 -10.28 10.10
C VAL A 41 -3.55 -8.97 9.34
N THR A 42 -4.32 -8.68 8.29
CA THR A 42 -4.02 -7.55 7.38
C THR A 42 -4.84 -6.29 7.67
N HIS A 43 -5.71 -6.30 8.69
CA HIS A 43 -6.59 -5.17 9.05
C HIS A 43 -5.82 -3.87 9.41
N ARG A 44 -4.57 -3.99 9.88
CA ARG A 44 -3.73 -2.85 10.30
C ARG A 44 -3.34 -1.90 9.17
N HIS A 45 -3.47 -2.32 7.90
CA HIS A 45 -3.05 -1.55 6.73
C HIS A 45 -4.24 -0.89 6.04
N ASN A 46 -4.22 0.44 5.94
CA ASN A 46 -5.32 1.21 5.33
C ASN A 46 -5.55 0.82 3.87
N HIS A 47 -4.49 0.54 3.10
CA HIS A 47 -4.60 0.10 1.70
C HIS A 47 -5.26 -1.29 1.55
N CYS A 48 -5.18 -2.16 2.57
CA CYS A 48 -5.74 -3.51 2.53
C CYS A 48 -7.24 -3.55 2.86
N LYS A 49 -7.78 -2.59 3.63
CA LYS A 49 -9.15 -2.65 4.18
C LYS A 49 -10.23 -2.83 3.10
N GLY A 50 -10.16 -2.03 2.03
CA GLY A 50 -11.12 -2.13 0.93
C GLY A 50 -11.05 -3.49 0.21
N ARG A 51 -9.83 -3.98 -0.07
CA ARG A 51 -9.61 -5.30 -0.69
C ARG A 51 -10.13 -6.43 0.20
N ASN A 52 -9.82 -6.38 1.49
CA ASN A 52 -10.20 -7.38 2.48
C ASN A 52 -11.71 -7.51 2.62
N ASN A 53 -12.41 -6.39 2.78
CA ASN A 53 -13.86 -6.37 2.87
C ASN A 53 -14.51 -6.87 1.57
N ARG A 54 -13.90 -6.54 0.42
CA ARG A 54 -14.36 -7.04 -0.87
C ARG A 54 -14.16 -8.54 -1.03
N LEU A 55 -13.02 -9.07 -0.60
CA LEU A 55 -12.74 -10.52 -0.59
C LEU A 55 -13.79 -11.24 0.27
N PHE A 56 -14.01 -10.76 1.48
CA PHE A 56 -14.99 -11.33 2.41
C PHE A 56 -16.40 -11.34 1.81
N GLY A 57 -16.83 -10.21 1.21
CA GLY A 57 -18.10 -10.12 0.53
C GLY A 57 -18.24 -11.14 -0.62
N TRP A 58 -17.22 -11.29 -1.46
CA TRP A 58 -17.26 -12.29 -2.55
C TRP A 58 -17.27 -13.72 -2.04
N VAL A 59 -16.50 -14.05 -0.99
CA VAL A 59 -16.49 -15.39 -0.40
C VAL A 59 -17.86 -15.76 0.15
N LEU A 60 -18.60 -14.81 0.75
CA LEU A 60 -19.98 -15.03 1.20
C LEU A 60 -20.96 -15.22 0.03
N VAL A 61 -20.83 -14.45 -1.06
CA VAL A 61 -21.67 -14.62 -2.26
C VAL A 61 -21.45 -16.00 -2.89
N ILE A 62 -20.19 -16.42 -3.02
CA ILE A 62 -19.83 -17.73 -3.58
C ILE A 62 -20.34 -18.85 -2.68
N THR A 63 -20.14 -18.69 -1.36
CA THR A 63 -20.69 -19.59 -0.33
C THR A 63 -22.19 -19.79 -0.51
N TYR A 64 -22.95 -18.70 -0.63
CA TYR A 64 -24.40 -18.77 -0.80
C TYR A 64 -24.76 -19.51 -2.09
N GLY A 65 -24.09 -19.21 -3.21
CA GLY A 65 -24.35 -19.89 -4.49
C GLY A 65 -24.09 -21.40 -4.44
N ILE A 66 -23.05 -21.84 -3.73
CA ILE A 66 -22.75 -23.27 -3.55
C ILE A 66 -23.76 -23.92 -2.62
N PHE A 67 -24.13 -23.24 -1.52
CA PHE A 67 -25.14 -23.72 -0.60
C PHE A 67 -26.49 -23.92 -1.30
N GLU A 68 -26.94 -22.95 -2.10
CA GLU A 68 -28.15 -23.06 -2.91
C GLU A 68 -28.07 -24.21 -3.92
N LEU A 69 -26.92 -24.38 -4.59
CA LEU A 69 -26.73 -25.51 -5.51
C LEU A 69 -26.87 -26.86 -4.78
N LEU A 70 -26.27 -27.00 -3.59
CA LEU A 70 -26.37 -28.23 -2.79
C LEU A 70 -27.80 -28.47 -2.30
N MET A 71 -28.51 -27.43 -1.88
CA MET A 71 -29.92 -27.51 -1.46
C MET A 71 -30.82 -27.95 -2.63
N ILE A 72 -30.61 -27.41 -3.83
CA ILE A 72 -31.32 -27.84 -5.04
C ILE A 72 -31.03 -29.32 -5.32
N LEU A 73 -29.76 -29.73 -5.29
CA LEU A 73 -29.39 -31.14 -5.54
C LEU A 73 -29.99 -32.10 -4.52
N ALA A 74 -30.06 -31.70 -3.24
CA ALA A 74 -30.63 -32.51 -2.18
C ALA A 74 -32.15 -32.66 -2.26
N THR A 75 -32.85 -31.70 -2.87
CA THR A 75 -34.33 -31.66 -2.91
C THR A 75 -34.93 -32.26 -4.18
N ILE A 76 -34.10 -32.72 -5.14
CA ILE A 76 -34.56 -33.35 -6.39
C ILE A 76 -35.43 -34.58 -6.12
N ASP A 77 -35.08 -35.39 -5.11
CA ASP A 77 -35.78 -36.64 -4.80
C ASP A 77 -37.09 -36.41 -4.02
N ASP A 78 -37.08 -35.46 -3.09
CA ASP A 78 -38.21 -35.23 -2.17
C ASP A 78 -39.34 -34.37 -2.77
N LYS A 79 -39.07 -33.65 -3.86
CA LYS A 79 -40.02 -32.71 -4.53
C LYS A 79 -40.62 -31.64 -3.60
N ASP A 80 -40.03 -31.41 -2.43
CA ASP A 80 -40.44 -30.38 -1.47
C ASP A 80 -39.96 -29.00 -1.91
N VAL A 81 -40.65 -28.45 -2.91
CA VAL A 81 -40.31 -27.15 -3.49
C VAL A 81 -40.60 -26.00 -2.52
N ASP A 82 -41.67 -26.09 -1.73
CA ASP A 82 -42.07 -25.03 -0.80
C ASP A 82 -41.07 -24.90 0.37
N GLY A 83 -40.61 -26.04 0.89
CA GLY A 83 -39.53 -26.10 1.87
C GLY A 83 -38.24 -25.47 1.32
N LEU A 84 -37.85 -25.80 0.10
CA LEU A 84 -36.68 -25.22 -0.56
C LEU A 84 -36.81 -23.69 -0.69
N TYR A 85 -37.92 -23.17 -1.22
CA TYR A 85 -38.12 -21.72 -1.38
C TYR A 85 -38.05 -20.97 -0.05
N SER A 86 -38.70 -21.49 0.99
CA SER A 86 -38.68 -20.85 2.31
C SER A 86 -37.27 -20.84 2.91
N ALA A 87 -36.53 -21.95 2.80
CA ALA A 87 -35.16 -22.07 3.27
C ALA A 87 -34.20 -21.13 2.51
N SER A 88 -34.29 -21.09 1.18
CA SER A 88 -33.46 -20.23 0.33
C SER A 88 -33.63 -18.74 0.68
N ILE A 89 -34.86 -18.29 0.96
CA ILE A 89 -35.10 -16.90 1.38
C ILE A 89 -34.41 -16.61 2.72
N VAL A 90 -34.59 -17.48 3.71
CA VAL A 90 -34.02 -17.29 5.05
C VAL A 90 -32.49 -17.27 4.99
N TRP A 91 -31.87 -18.26 4.34
CA TRP A 91 -30.42 -18.32 4.18
C TRP A 91 -29.88 -17.19 3.30
N GLY A 92 -30.61 -16.80 2.26
CA GLY A 92 -30.31 -15.67 1.41
C GLY A 92 -30.21 -14.38 2.20
N VAL A 93 -31.18 -14.10 3.08
CA VAL A 93 -31.12 -12.92 3.95
C VAL A 93 -29.93 -12.99 4.90
N ILE A 94 -29.70 -14.14 5.55
CA ILE A 94 -28.62 -14.32 6.53
C ILE A 94 -27.24 -14.14 5.90
N ILE A 95 -27.02 -14.62 4.68
CA ILE A 95 -25.68 -14.62 4.04
C ILE A 95 -25.49 -13.42 3.11
N LEU A 96 -26.45 -13.11 2.24
CA LEU A 96 -26.29 -12.05 1.24
C LEU A 96 -26.34 -10.65 1.83
N VAL A 97 -27.13 -10.40 2.88
CA VAL A 97 -27.19 -9.06 3.50
C VAL A 97 -25.82 -8.67 4.07
N PRO A 98 -25.15 -9.49 4.91
CA PRO A 98 -23.77 -9.22 5.32
C PRO A 98 -22.80 -9.10 4.14
N ALA A 99 -22.95 -9.94 3.10
CA ALA A 99 -22.10 -9.87 1.92
C ALA A 99 -22.19 -8.51 1.20
N ILE A 100 -23.41 -8.02 0.98
CA ILE A 100 -23.67 -6.71 0.37
C ILE A 100 -23.11 -5.60 1.24
N ILE A 101 -23.35 -5.63 2.55
CA ILE A 101 -22.80 -4.65 3.50
C ILE A 101 -21.28 -4.59 3.39
N MET A 102 -20.60 -5.73 3.39
CA MET A 102 -19.14 -5.79 3.27
C MET A 102 -18.64 -5.23 1.92
N LEU A 103 -19.32 -5.50 0.82
CA LEU A 103 -19.00 -4.93 -0.50
C LEU A 103 -19.21 -3.41 -0.55
N LEU A 104 -20.22 -2.89 0.14
CA LEU A 104 -20.47 -1.45 0.25
C LEU A 104 -19.40 -0.76 1.12
N ILE A 105 -19.05 -1.35 2.27
CA ILE A 105 -17.95 -0.88 3.12
C ILE A 105 -16.64 -0.87 2.32
N ALA A 106 -16.38 -1.92 1.52
CA ALA A 106 -15.20 -1.98 0.66
C ALA A 106 -15.11 -0.79 -0.30
N LYS A 107 -16.22 -0.43 -0.98
CA LYS A 107 -16.27 0.75 -1.86
C LYS A 107 -16.01 2.04 -1.11
N LYS A 108 -16.55 2.17 0.10
CA LYS A 108 -16.37 3.35 0.96
C LYS A 108 -14.91 3.50 1.39
N GLU A 109 -14.27 2.41 1.84
CA GLU A 109 -12.86 2.41 2.25
C GLU A 109 -11.92 2.68 1.07
N ASP A 110 -12.18 2.11 -0.12
CA ASP A 110 -11.42 2.42 -1.34
C ASP A 110 -11.51 3.92 -1.67
N LYS A 111 -12.70 4.52 -1.58
CA LYS A 111 -12.89 5.97 -1.82
C LYS A 111 -12.14 6.81 -0.79
N LYS A 112 -12.22 6.44 0.49
CA LYS A 112 -11.54 7.13 1.60
C LYS A 112 -10.03 7.10 1.41
N PHE A 113 -9.47 5.93 1.12
CA PHE A 113 -8.04 5.77 0.92
C PHE A 113 -7.56 6.52 -0.34
N ASN A 114 -8.30 6.46 -1.45
CA ASN A 114 -7.95 7.22 -2.65
C ASN A 114 -7.95 8.74 -2.41
N SER A 115 -8.89 9.25 -1.62
CA SER A 115 -8.90 10.65 -1.19
C SER A 115 -7.66 11.02 -0.38
N LEU A 116 -7.21 10.11 0.49
CA LEU A 116 -6.00 10.29 1.30
C LEU A 116 -4.74 10.30 0.43
N LEU A 117 -4.63 9.41 -0.56
CA LEU A 117 -3.51 9.39 -1.51
C LEU A 117 -3.44 10.67 -2.33
N GLN A 118 -4.58 11.19 -2.78
CA GLN A 118 -4.65 12.49 -3.47
C GLN A 118 -4.19 13.63 -2.56
N PHE A 119 -4.56 13.60 -1.28
CA PHE A 119 -4.09 14.57 -0.31
C PHE A 119 -2.57 14.53 -0.18
N TYR A 120 -1.95 13.36 0.02
CA TYR A 120 -0.50 13.23 0.11
C TYR A 120 0.22 13.71 -1.17
N SER A 121 -0.29 13.32 -2.34
CA SER A 121 0.26 13.77 -3.62
C SER A 121 0.22 15.30 -3.73
N ASN A 122 -0.91 15.93 -3.40
CA ASN A 122 -1.02 17.39 -3.43
C ASN A 122 -0.11 18.07 -2.40
N ALA A 123 0.00 17.53 -1.18
CA ALA A 123 0.86 18.07 -0.13
C ALA A 123 2.34 18.05 -0.55
N ILE A 124 2.81 16.94 -1.11
CA ILE A 124 4.22 16.77 -1.50
C ILE A 124 4.52 17.51 -2.80
N MET A 125 3.70 17.31 -3.84
CA MET A 125 4.01 17.80 -5.19
C MET A 125 3.67 19.27 -5.42
N LYS A 126 2.57 19.77 -4.84
CA LYS A 126 2.12 21.15 -5.05
C LYS A 126 2.57 22.09 -3.95
N ARG A 127 2.47 21.65 -2.68
CA ARG A 127 2.82 22.48 -1.52
C ARG A 127 4.30 22.33 -1.10
N GLY A 128 5.01 21.33 -1.63
CA GLY A 128 6.43 21.10 -1.29
C GLY A 128 6.62 20.68 0.16
N LEU A 129 5.60 20.10 0.81
CA LEU A 129 5.72 19.60 2.18
C LEU A 129 6.56 18.34 2.17
N VAL A 130 7.72 18.39 2.85
CA VAL A 130 8.67 17.28 2.91
C VAL A 130 8.70 16.59 4.26
N GLN A 131 8.29 17.25 5.35
CA GLN A 131 8.33 16.66 6.69
C GLN A 131 7.05 15.86 6.98
N ILE A 132 7.21 14.60 7.37
CA ILE A 132 6.09 13.67 7.56
C ILE A 132 5.21 14.07 8.73
N GLU A 133 5.77 14.58 9.82
CA GLU A 133 5.02 14.99 11.00
C GLU A 133 3.96 16.05 10.63
N TYR A 134 4.34 17.00 9.77
CA TYR A 134 3.45 18.04 9.29
C TYR A 134 2.41 17.48 8.31
N ILE A 135 2.83 16.64 7.36
CA ILE A 135 1.92 15.99 6.42
C ILE A 135 0.88 15.13 7.17
N ALA A 136 1.33 14.36 8.18
CA ALA A 136 0.49 13.50 8.99
C ALA A 136 -0.53 14.29 9.81
N ARG A 137 -0.09 15.40 10.44
CA ARG A 137 -0.97 16.29 11.20
C ARG A 137 -2.07 16.88 10.32
N GLU A 138 -1.71 17.39 9.14
CA GLU A 138 -2.66 17.96 8.19
C GLU A 138 -3.61 16.87 7.62
N ALA A 139 -3.09 15.66 7.37
CA ALA A 139 -3.88 14.50 6.93
C ALA A 139 -4.76 13.88 8.02
N ARG A 140 -4.65 14.33 9.27
CA ARG A 140 -5.25 13.72 10.47
C ARG A 140 -4.92 12.22 10.59
N GLN A 141 -3.67 11.88 10.29
CA GLN A 141 -3.13 10.53 10.43
C GLN A 141 -1.97 10.53 11.42
N THR A 142 -1.66 9.37 12.00
CA THR A 142 -0.42 9.24 12.78
C THR A 142 0.79 9.24 11.83
N PRO A 143 1.97 9.72 12.27
CA PRO A 143 3.19 9.69 11.46
C PRO A 143 3.50 8.29 10.91
N ALA A 144 3.36 7.24 11.73
CA ALA A 144 3.59 5.85 11.32
C ALA A 144 2.63 5.35 10.21
N HIS A 145 1.41 5.91 10.12
CA HIS A 145 0.48 5.62 9.02
C HIS A 145 0.86 6.40 7.76
N ALA A 146 1.21 7.68 7.91
CA ALA A 146 1.66 8.51 6.80
C ALA A 146 2.95 7.95 6.15
N VAL A 147 3.93 7.52 6.94
CA VAL A 147 5.15 6.83 6.47
C VAL A 147 4.76 5.66 5.57
N ARG A 148 3.93 4.73 6.07
CA ARG A 148 3.54 3.53 5.32
C ARG A 148 2.79 3.86 4.03
N ASP A 149 1.85 4.79 4.10
CA ASP A 149 1.04 5.17 2.93
C ASP A 149 1.88 5.90 1.86
N ILE A 150 2.81 6.77 2.26
CA ILE A 150 3.71 7.48 1.34
C ILE A 150 4.76 6.52 0.74
N THR A 151 5.34 5.62 1.55
CA THR A 151 6.23 4.57 1.04
C THR A 151 5.51 3.72 -0.01
N PHE A 152 4.25 3.33 0.27
CA PHE A 152 3.42 2.63 -0.70
C PHE A 152 3.22 3.43 -2.00
N MET A 153 3.07 4.76 -1.92
CA MET A 153 2.97 5.61 -3.12
C MET A 153 4.26 5.62 -3.96
N PHE A 154 5.44 5.57 -3.35
CA PHE A 154 6.71 5.44 -4.08
C PHE A 154 6.83 4.06 -4.73
N GLU A 155 6.56 2.98 -3.99
CA GLU A 155 6.60 1.61 -4.50
C GLU A 155 5.68 1.42 -5.72
N ARG A 156 4.49 2.03 -5.68
CA ARG A 156 3.52 1.98 -6.78
C ARG A 156 3.75 3.03 -7.87
N ARG A 157 4.85 3.80 -7.81
CA ARG A 157 5.19 4.87 -8.75
C ARG A 157 4.08 5.90 -8.91
N MET A 158 3.33 6.17 -7.84
CA MET A 158 2.31 7.23 -7.79
C MET A 158 2.93 8.59 -7.45
N LEU A 159 4.11 8.57 -6.83
CA LEU A 159 4.98 9.73 -6.68
C LEU A 159 6.21 9.56 -7.59
N PRO A 160 6.88 10.66 -7.98
CA PRO A 160 8.16 10.58 -8.67
C PRO A 160 9.17 9.79 -7.84
N ASN A 161 10.21 9.25 -8.47
CA ASN A 161 11.26 8.50 -7.76
C ASN A 161 11.80 9.33 -6.59
N GLY A 162 11.76 8.75 -5.39
CA GLY A 162 12.16 9.38 -4.15
C GLY A 162 12.28 8.34 -3.04
N LYS A 163 12.72 8.78 -1.87
CA LYS A 163 12.82 7.96 -0.67
C LYS A 163 12.38 8.73 0.57
N LEU A 164 11.97 8.00 1.59
CA LEU A 164 11.86 8.52 2.93
C LEU A 164 13.20 8.37 3.64
N ASP A 165 13.67 9.44 4.26
CA ASP A 165 14.89 9.44 5.07
C ASP A 165 14.64 10.26 6.33
N ASN A 166 14.76 9.65 7.52
CA ASN A 166 14.60 10.31 8.82
C ASN A 166 13.33 11.19 8.97
N GLY A 167 12.18 10.70 8.51
CA GLY A 167 10.92 11.47 8.62
C GLY A 167 10.75 12.53 7.53
N VAL A 168 11.64 12.59 6.54
CA VAL A 168 11.62 13.56 5.45
C VAL A 168 11.48 12.85 4.10
N VAL A 169 10.62 13.39 3.25
CA VAL A 169 10.39 12.95 1.88
C VAL A 169 11.42 13.60 0.97
N ILE A 170 12.35 12.80 0.43
CA ILE A 170 13.40 13.25 -0.48
C ILE A 170 13.02 12.85 -1.92
N ILE A 171 12.75 13.86 -2.75
CA ILE A 171 12.47 13.68 -4.18
C ILE A 171 13.50 14.48 -4.98
N PRO A 172 14.47 13.83 -5.65
CA PRO A 172 15.54 14.50 -6.39
C PRO A 172 15.05 15.51 -7.43
N SER A 173 13.89 15.25 -8.06
CA SER A 173 13.30 16.15 -9.05
C SER A 173 12.71 17.43 -8.44
N LEU A 174 12.28 17.39 -7.18
CA LEU A 174 11.82 18.59 -6.46
C LEU A 174 13.01 19.36 -5.86
N GLN A 175 14.07 18.65 -5.47
CA GLN A 175 15.27 19.26 -4.93
C GLN A 175 15.99 20.16 -5.96
N ARG A 176 15.95 19.81 -7.25
CA ARG A 176 16.47 20.67 -8.33
C ARG A 176 15.70 22.00 -8.48
N ARG A 177 14.45 22.08 -7.99
CA ARG A 177 13.64 23.31 -8.00
C ARG A 177 13.91 24.21 -6.79
N THR A 178 14.34 23.62 -5.68
CA THR A 178 14.74 24.34 -4.46
C THR A 178 16.24 24.65 -4.45
N GLN A 179 17.04 23.90 -5.21
CA GLN A 179 18.43 24.20 -5.49
C GLN A 179 18.59 25.07 -6.74
N SER A 180 18.15 26.32 -6.65
CA SER A 180 18.96 27.43 -7.18
C SER A 180 19.19 28.45 -6.06
N PRO A 181 20.04 28.16 -5.07
CA PRO A 181 20.50 29.16 -4.14
C PRO A 181 21.80 29.75 -4.72
N PHE A 182 21.85 31.07 -4.85
CA PHE A 182 23.05 31.89 -5.12
C PHE A 182 23.45 32.18 -6.57
N GLN A 183 22.52 32.69 -7.38
CA GLN A 183 22.86 33.79 -8.30
C GLN A 183 21.69 34.77 -8.34
N GLY A 184 21.59 35.62 -7.32
CA GLY A 184 20.70 36.77 -7.34
C GLY A 184 21.43 37.95 -7.93
N GLU A 185 21.05 38.37 -9.14
CA GLU A 185 21.44 39.68 -9.66
C GLU A 185 20.54 40.72 -8.97
N PHE A 186 21.09 41.47 -8.01
CA PHE A 186 20.40 42.63 -7.45
C PHE A 186 20.96 43.88 -8.10
N VAL A 187 20.09 44.65 -8.76
CA VAL A 187 20.42 45.98 -9.26
C VAL A 187 20.12 46.96 -8.13
N SER A 188 21.15 47.60 -7.60
CA SER A 188 20.96 48.65 -6.60
C SER A 188 20.22 49.84 -7.22
N ARG A 189 19.53 50.65 -6.40
CA ARG A 189 18.80 51.85 -6.84
C ARG A 189 19.70 52.91 -7.53
N SER A 190 21.02 52.73 -7.46
CA SER A 190 22.06 53.49 -8.15
C SER A 190 22.49 52.93 -9.52
N GLY A 191 21.87 51.84 -10.00
CA GLY A 191 22.17 51.24 -11.30
C GLY A 191 23.43 50.37 -11.37
N GLN A 192 24.11 50.13 -10.25
CA GLN A 192 25.27 49.23 -10.21
C GLN A 192 24.87 47.77 -9.99
N ARG A 193 25.34 46.88 -10.87
CA ARG A 193 25.28 45.42 -10.74
C ARG A 193 26.49 44.96 -9.92
N MET A 194 26.25 44.25 -8.82
CA MET A 194 27.31 43.53 -8.10
C MET A 194 27.03 42.03 -8.14
N GLN A 195 27.95 41.26 -8.73
CA GLN A 195 28.03 39.82 -8.59
C GLN A 195 28.99 39.50 -7.43
N TYR A 196 28.56 38.64 -6.52
CA TYR A 196 29.45 38.06 -5.51
C TYR A 196 29.54 36.55 -5.72
N SER A 197 30.76 36.03 -5.65
CA SER A 197 31.09 34.60 -5.61
C SER A 197 31.74 34.34 -4.26
N LEU A 198 31.20 33.40 -3.47
CA LEU A 198 31.80 33.00 -2.21
C LEU A 198 32.85 31.92 -2.50
N GLY A 199 34.11 32.22 -2.17
CA GLY A 199 35.30 31.53 -2.64
C GLY A 199 35.43 30.04 -2.30
N GLU A 200 36.13 29.36 -3.22
CA GLU A 200 36.71 28.03 -3.15
C GLU A 200 37.41 27.73 -1.81
N VAL A 201 37.03 26.61 -1.20
CA VAL A 201 37.89 25.91 -0.23
C VAL A 201 38.71 24.89 -1.01
N ALA A 202 40.03 25.07 -0.96
CA ALA A 202 41.03 24.42 -1.79
C ALA A 202 41.21 22.91 -1.51
N ALA A 203 41.33 22.17 -2.61
CA ALA A 203 42.15 20.99 -2.95
C ALA A 203 42.59 19.94 -1.90
N GLU A 204 42.39 18.68 -2.32
CA GLU A 204 42.94 17.40 -1.82
C GLU A 204 44.46 17.38 -1.53
N PRO A 205 44.90 16.35 -0.78
CA PRO A 205 45.69 15.30 -1.45
C PRO A 205 45.25 13.87 -1.10
N ALA A 206 45.27 12.97 -2.09
CA ALA A 206 45.14 11.51 -1.99
C ALA A 206 46.53 10.83 -1.94
N PRO A 207 46.70 9.48 -1.87
CA PRO A 207 45.87 8.40 -1.32
C PRO A 207 46.66 7.50 -0.31
N LEU A 208 45.98 6.74 0.56
CA LEU A 208 46.58 5.58 1.24
C LEU A 208 45.71 4.33 1.06
N THR A 209 46.29 3.37 0.35
CA THR A 209 45.87 1.98 0.18
C THR A 209 45.97 1.22 1.50
N ARG A 210 44.87 0.62 1.95
CA ARG A 210 44.90 -0.53 2.87
C ARG A 210 43.82 -1.53 2.42
N ASN A 211 44.30 -2.66 1.89
CA ASN A 211 43.50 -3.86 1.68
C ASN A 211 43.12 -4.42 3.05
N GLU A 212 41.82 -4.52 3.33
CA GLU A 212 41.29 -5.32 4.43
C GLU A 212 40.14 -6.15 3.88
N ALA A 213 40.32 -7.47 3.95
CA ALA A 213 39.40 -8.46 3.40
C ALA A 213 38.04 -8.36 4.09
N THR A 214 36.99 -8.20 3.29
CA THR A 214 35.59 -8.20 3.73
C THR A 214 35.23 -9.59 4.27
N PRO A 215 34.73 -9.72 5.51
CA PRO A 215 34.13 -10.97 5.97
C PRO A 215 32.77 -11.16 5.27
N ASP A 216 32.56 -12.37 4.77
CA ASP A 216 31.38 -12.83 4.06
C ASP A 216 30.09 -12.52 4.86
N PRO A 217 29.17 -11.68 4.36
CA PRO A 217 27.99 -11.29 5.11
C PRO A 217 26.97 -12.43 5.10
N GLY A 218 27.04 -13.25 6.14
CA GLY A 218 26.04 -14.29 6.41
C GLY A 218 24.60 -13.74 6.46
N PRO A 219 23.60 -14.61 6.27
CA PRO A 219 22.21 -14.22 6.12
C PRO A 219 21.69 -13.46 7.35
N LYS A 220 21.14 -12.25 7.15
CA LYS A 220 20.53 -11.44 8.20
C LYS A 220 19.02 -11.66 8.21
N SER A 221 18.46 -11.88 9.40
CA SER A 221 17.01 -11.86 9.58
C SER A 221 16.52 -10.41 9.56
N VAL A 222 15.72 -10.05 8.57
CA VAL A 222 15.10 -8.74 8.42
C VAL A 222 13.59 -8.86 8.60
N GLU A 223 13.01 -7.93 9.35
CA GLU A 223 11.55 -7.85 9.52
C GLU A 223 10.94 -7.15 8.31
N CYS A 224 9.92 -7.77 7.73
CA CYS A 224 9.23 -7.21 6.58
C CYS A 224 8.56 -5.88 6.97
N PRO A 225 8.87 -4.76 6.29
CA PRO A 225 8.25 -3.47 6.59
C PRO A 225 6.74 -3.46 6.30
N GLY A 226 6.26 -4.41 5.49
CA GLY A 226 4.85 -4.53 5.10
C GLY A 226 3.97 -5.31 6.09
N CYS A 227 4.49 -6.33 6.78
CA CYS A 227 3.67 -7.18 7.67
C CYS A 227 4.31 -7.56 9.00
N GLY A 228 5.58 -7.20 9.23
CA GLY A 228 6.32 -7.57 10.45
C GLY A 228 6.78 -9.04 10.48
N ALA A 229 6.54 -9.82 9.42
CA ALA A 229 7.07 -11.18 9.33
C ALA A 229 8.60 -11.13 9.24
N ARG A 230 9.28 -12.00 10.00
CA ARG A 230 10.74 -12.17 9.93
C ARG A 230 11.08 -13.04 8.74
N SER A 231 11.84 -12.48 7.79
CA SER A 231 12.40 -13.23 6.66
C SER A 231 13.91 -13.19 6.73
N VAL A 232 14.54 -14.32 6.45
CA VAL A 232 15.99 -14.42 6.31
C VAL A 232 16.36 -14.04 4.88
N VAL A 233 17.17 -13.00 4.73
CA VAL A 233 17.58 -12.48 3.42
C VAL A 233 19.11 -12.34 3.39
N THR A 234 19.71 -12.83 2.32
CA THR A 234 21.14 -12.73 2.03
C THR A 234 21.46 -11.30 1.55
N HIS A 235 22.63 -10.76 1.93
CA HIS A 235 23.00 -9.39 1.55
C HIS A 235 22.89 -9.21 0.02
N LEU A 236 22.23 -8.14 -0.44
CA LEU A 236 21.89 -7.82 -1.84
C LEU A 236 20.74 -8.60 -2.51
N GLU A 237 20.07 -9.54 -1.82
CA GLU A 237 18.94 -10.25 -2.40
C GLU A 237 17.62 -9.48 -2.18
N LYS A 238 16.87 -9.23 -3.25
CA LYS A 238 15.51 -8.68 -3.17
C LYS A 238 14.54 -9.84 -3.05
N LYS A 239 14.00 -10.06 -1.85
CA LYS A 239 13.05 -11.14 -1.60
C LYS A 239 11.65 -10.59 -1.39
N GLU A 240 10.68 -11.09 -2.13
CA GLU A 240 9.28 -10.74 -1.92
C GLU A 240 8.76 -11.40 -0.64
N CYS A 241 8.08 -10.64 0.21
CA CYS A 241 7.52 -11.15 1.44
C CYS A 241 6.38 -12.13 1.15
N GLU A 242 6.50 -13.35 1.67
CA GLU A 242 5.53 -14.44 1.49
C GLU A 242 4.13 -14.10 2.00
N TYR A 243 4.01 -13.17 2.95
CA TYR A 243 2.75 -12.82 3.59
C TYR A 243 2.04 -11.62 2.95
N CYS A 244 2.79 -10.61 2.48
CA CYS A 244 2.21 -9.36 2.01
C CYS A 244 2.65 -8.91 0.62
N GLY A 245 3.59 -9.63 -0.02
CA GLY A 245 4.11 -9.29 -1.34
C GLY A 245 4.99 -8.04 -1.36
N THR A 246 5.41 -7.54 -0.19
CA THR A 246 6.32 -6.39 -0.10
C THR A 246 7.74 -6.83 -0.36
N ILE A 247 8.48 -6.11 -1.19
CA ILE A 247 9.89 -6.42 -1.46
C ILE A 247 10.71 -6.05 -0.22
N ILE A 248 11.36 -7.05 0.36
CA ILE A 248 12.29 -6.90 1.47
C ILE A 248 13.69 -6.81 0.87
N VAL A 249 14.44 -5.79 1.28
CA VAL A 249 15.83 -5.56 0.87
C VAL A 249 16.64 -5.41 2.15
N ALA A 250 17.70 -6.20 2.29
CA ALA A 250 18.64 -6.13 3.40
C ALA A 250 19.78 -5.13 3.10
#